data_AF-A0A9W7L128-F1
#
_entry.id   AF-A0A9W7L128-F1
#
_cell.length_a   1.000
_cell.length_b   1.000
_cell.length_c   1.000
_cell.angle_alpha   90.00
_cell.angle_beta   90.00
_cell.angle_gamma   90.00
#
_symmetry.space_group_name_H-M   'P 1'
#
loop_
_entity.id
_entity.type
_entity.pdbx_description
1 polymer ?
#
loop_
_entity_poly.entity_id
_entity_poly.type
_entity_poly.pdbx_seq_one_letter_code
_entity_poly.pdbx_strand_id
1 'polypeptide(L)'
;MINDLKRQRVTLLKDFEDYGSEPPAIPFNFSSSLPYSPPSSEEEVEEEQMLTLEEQVQKYKKEREIEMAAIQSVEEEEESTEQFPDVQYLETFINGTGLSSYHGLGGVWEGGNEENGFYERLIGEEKHKITVSCRKRGLGRGGWSKHNPYLKPEYVEFEIEVDPTSIAQRLLKIREQVRKEIEHDLEVIGEWEGILLESWVESVKTGEEMVRLDGKALENDALQTAGQSPLRLGTFDLLLNLSTQHSVYRVLENSPSNSGSTFLKEYYNQRINWFNGPQKYNRAHDFIKGILETSPSISKESSGKTSILDTRMVAEMVLRERSRVAEWRGGEECWGIVLEKRMGMEKEEVEGEVEGEEGDKHT
;
A
#
# COMPACT_ATOMS: atom_id res chain seq x y z
N MET A 1 -1.93 -9.94 37.00
CA MET A 1 -2.20 -10.14 35.56
C MET A 1 -0.96 -10.53 34.76
N ILE A 2 0.12 -9.73 34.68
CA ILE A 2 1.35 -10.08 33.93
C ILE A 2 2.04 -11.37 34.42
N ASN A 3 1.96 -11.69 35.72
CA ASN A 3 2.54 -12.92 36.27
C ASN A 3 1.70 -14.19 36.02
N ASP A 4 0.41 -14.07 35.70
CA ASP A 4 -0.44 -15.23 35.37
C ASP A 4 -0.23 -15.68 33.92
N LEU A 5 0.00 -14.74 33.00
CA LEU A 5 0.33 -15.03 31.60
C LEU A 5 1.69 -15.75 31.46
N LYS A 6 2.66 -15.45 32.34
CA LYS A 6 3.95 -16.14 32.36
C LYS A 6 3.84 -17.60 32.87
N ARG A 7 2.84 -17.92 33.70
CA ARG A 7 2.60 -19.32 34.16
C ARG A 7 1.88 -20.16 33.11
N GLN A 8 0.94 -19.58 32.36
CA GLN A 8 0.24 -20.31 31.29
C GLN A 8 1.17 -20.69 30.13
N ARG A 9 2.16 -19.84 29.79
CA ARG A 9 3.17 -20.13 28.75
C ARG A 9 4.10 -21.30 29.09
N VAL A 10 4.42 -21.53 30.38
CA VAL A 10 5.26 -22.66 30.83
C VAL A 10 4.49 -23.98 30.85
N THR A 11 3.15 -23.92 30.93
CA THR A 11 2.31 -25.13 30.95
C THR A 11 2.09 -25.67 29.53
N LEU A 12 1.90 -24.79 28.53
CA LEU A 12 1.72 -25.18 27.12
C LEU A 12 2.99 -25.76 26.45
N LEU A 13 4.18 -25.40 26.94
CA LEU A 13 5.44 -25.96 26.41
C LEU A 13 5.77 -27.36 26.94
N LYS A 14 5.14 -27.80 28.03
CA LYS A 14 5.29 -29.18 28.54
C LYS A 14 4.41 -30.17 27.81
N ASP A 15 3.31 -29.72 27.20
CA ASP A 15 2.37 -30.59 26.50
C ASP A 15 2.84 -30.93 25.05
N PHE A 16 3.93 -30.30 24.58
CA PHE A 16 4.50 -30.54 23.25
C PHE A 16 5.66 -31.55 23.21
N GLU A 17 6.21 -31.98 24.35
CA GLU A 17 7.30 -32.96 24.41
C GLU A 17 6.82 -34.44 24.41
N ASP A 18 5.50 -34.70 24.44
CA ASP A 18 4.96 -36.06 24.65
C ASP A 18 4.37 -36.75 23.41
N TYR A 19 4.59 -36.22 22.19
CA TYR A 19 4.25 -36.94 20.95
C TYR A 19 5.48 -37.58 20.30
N GLY A 20 6.03 -38.59 20.99
CA GLY A 20 6.92 -39.57 20.41
C GLY A 20 6.13 -40.69 19.73
N SER A 21 6.13 -40.71 18.40
CA SER A 21 5.78 -41.92 17.62
C SER A 21 6.81 -42.13 16.51
N GLU A 22 7.66 -43.13 16.69
CA GLU A 22 8.65 -43.60 15.71
C GLU A 22 7.98 -44.07 14.41
N PRO A 23 8.54 -43.77 13.22
CA PRO A 23 8.10 -44.38 11.98
C PRO A 23 8.66 -45.81 11.81
N PRO A 24 7.95 -46.69 11.08
CA PRO A 24 8.33 -48.10 10.95
C PRO A 24 9.56 -48.29 10.06
N ALA A 25 10.47 -49.17 10.50
CA ALA A 25 11.66 -49.59 9.77
C ALA A 25 11.31 -50.41 8.51
N ILE A 26 11.87 -50.00 7.37
CA ILE A 26 11.90 -50.78 6.12
C ILE A 26 13.30 -51.40 6.00
N PRO A 27 13.46 -52.72 5.83
CA PRO A 27 14.77 -53.31 5.63
C PRO A 27 15.14 -53.27 4.13
N PHE A 28 16.09 -52.40 3.77
CA PHE A 28 16.75 -52.44 2.47
C PHE A 28 18.19 -52.93 2.62
N ASN A 29 18.43 -54.16 2.16
CA ASN A 29 19.75 -54.75 2.01
C ASN A 29 20.35 -54.27 0.67
N PHE A 30 21.45 -53.51 0.72
CA PHE A 30 22.41 -53.44 -0.39
C PHE A 30 23.84 -53.51 0.14
N SER A 31 24.50 -54.62 -0.21
CA SER A 31 25.93 -54.82 -0.10
C SER A 31 26.59 -54.33 -1.39
N SER A 32 27.38 -53.26 -1.31
CA SER A 32 28.49 -53.03 -2.23
C SER A 32 29.47 -52.02 -1.64
N SER A 33 30.63 -52.53 -1.25
CA SER A 33 31.80 -51.77 -0.79
C SER A 33 32.42 -50.96 -1.94
N LEU A 34 32.45 -49.64 -1.79
CA LEU A 34 33.42 -48.75 -2.45
C LEU A 34 33.93 -47.72 -1.42
N PRO A 35 35.23 -47.38 -1.42
CA PRO A 35 35.78 -46.41 -0.49
C PRO A 35 35.37 -44.99 -0.89
N TYR A 36 34.50 -44.37 -0.07
CA TYR A 36 34.21 -42.95 -0.13
C TYR A 36 35.22 -42.20 0.75
N SER A 37 35.99 -41.30 0.14
CA SER A 37 36.77 -40.29 0.86
C SER A 37 35.85 -39.10 1.15
N PRO A 38 35.66 -38.70 2.42
CA PRO A 38 34.88 -37.50 2.72
C PRO A 38 35.61 -36.26 2.20
N PRO A 39 34.92 -35.31 1.55
CA PRO A 39 35.49 -33.99 1.30
C PRO A 39 35.69 -33.27 2.63
N SER A 40 36.95 -32.99 2.98
CA SER A 40 37.31 -32.18 4.13
C SER A 40 37.14 -30.68 3.80
N SER A 41 35.91 -30.19 3.84
CA SER A 41 35.54 -28.77 3.98
C SER A 41 34.01 -28.66 4.03
N GLU A 42 33.41 -29.21 5.07
CA GLU A 42 32.05 -28.87 5.49
C GLU A 42 32.17 -27.74 6.52
N GLU A 43 31.90 -26.51 6.08
CA GLU A 43 31.36 -25.37 6.88
C GLU A 43 31.42 -24.07 6.07
N GLU A 44 30.92 -24.10 4.83
CA GLU A 44 30.44 -22.90 4.12
C GLU A 44 29.18 -23.32 3.34
N VAL A 45 28.16 -23.77 4.07
CA VAL A 45 26.82 -24.02 3.53
C VAL A 45 25.85 -23.16 4.32
N GLU A 46 25.41 -22.10 3.65
CA GLU A 46 24.10 -21.46 3.80
C GLU A 46 23.78 -20.85 5.17
N GLU A 47 24.49 -19.79 5.53
CA GLU A 47 23.84 -18.63 6.17
C GLU A 47 22.99 -17.87 5.12
N GLU A 48 22.08 -18.57 4.44
CA GLU A 48 20.89 -17.89 3.92
C GLU A 48 20.07 -17.54 5.16
N GLN A 49 20.20 -16.28 5.58
CA GLN A 49 19.53 -15.72 6.73
C GLN A 49 18.06 -16.12 6.70
N MET A 50 17.65 -17.02 7.60
CA MET A 50 16.23 -17.25 7.86
C MET A 50 15.65 -15.93 8.34
N LEU A 51 15.01 -15.21 7.42
CA LEU A 51 14.20 -14.05 7.75
C LEU A 51 13.25 -14.48 8.87
N THR A 52 13.19 -13.66 9.91
CA THR A 52 12.23 -13.85 11.00
C THR A 52 10.82 -13.91 10.42
N LEU A 53 9.91 -14.62 11.11
CA LEU A 53 8.51 -14.72 10.69
C LEU A 53 7.86 -13.33 10.46
N GLU A 54 8.28 -12.33 11.24
CA GLU A 54 7.86 -10.95 11.08
C GLU A 54 8.35 -10.37 9.76
N GLU A 55 9.63 -10.50 9.42
CA GLU A 55 10.19 -10.06 8.13
C GLU A 55 9.51 -10.76 6.93
N GLN A 56 9.16 -12.05 7.05
CA GLN A 56 8.40 -12.77 6.02
C GLN A 56 6.98 -12.22 5.82
N VAL A 57 6.26 -11.95 6.92
CA VAL A 57 4.92 -11.33 6.86
C VAL A 57 4.98 -9.92 6.26
N GLN A 58 6.06 -9.17 6.51
CA GLN A 58 6.23 -7.84 5.94
C GLN A 58 6.55 -7.87 4.45
N LYS A 59 7.44 -8.77 4.03
CA LYS A 59 7.71 -9.02 2.62
C LYS A 59 6.41 -9.36 1.87
N TYR A 60 5.58 -10.23 2.45
CA TYR A 60 4.28 -10.60 1.91
C TYR A 60 3.35 -9.40 1.65
N LYS A 61 3.17 -8.52 2.64
CA LYS A 61 2.30 -7.34 2.49
C LYS A 61 2.79 -6.39 1.40
N LYS A 62 4.11 -6.22 1.27
CA LYS A 62 4.75 -5.41 0.23
C LYS A 62 4.43 -5.94 -1.16
N GLU A 63 4.58 -7.24 -1.40
CA GLU A 63 4.37 -7.81 -2.73
C GLU A 63 2.94 -7.59 -3.22
N ARG A 64 1.98 -7.63 -2.31
CA ARG A 64 0.55 -7.44 -2.55
C ARG A 64 0.20 -6.04 -3.06
N GLU A 65 0.83 -5.00 -2.55
CA GLU A 65 0.47 -3.63 -2.97
C GLU A 65 1.05 -3.27 -4.32
N ILE A 66 2.25 -3.77 -4.64
CA ILE A 66 2.82 -3.66 -5.99
C ILE A 66 1.94 -4.46 -6.97
N GLU A 67 1.42 -5.61 -6.54
CA GLU A 67 0.45 -6.39 -7.31
C GLU A 67 -0.87 -5.63 -7.53
N MET A 68 -1.41 -4.95 -6.53
CA MET A 68 -2.61 -4.14 -6.68
C MET A 68 -2.40 -2.93 -7.58
N ALA A 69 -1.25 -2.24 -7.46
CA ALA A 69 -0.87 -1.18 -8.38
C ALA A 69 -0.72 -1.71 -9.81
N ALA A 70 -0.23 -2.94 -9.98
CA ALA A 70 -0.17 -3.59 -11.28
C ALA A 70 -1.56 -3.92 -11.84
N ILE A 71 -2.50 -4.37 -11.00
CA ILE A 71 -3.90 -4.60 -11.38
C ILE A 71 -4.55 -3.29 -11.84
N GLN A 72 -4.40 -2.21 -11.07
CA GLN A 72 -4.88 -0.88 -11.45
C GLN A 72 -4.25 -0.40 -12.77
N SER A 73 -3.00 -0.78 -13.05
CA SER A 73 -2.32 -0.36 -14.28
C SER A 73 -2.89 -1.01 -15.52
N VAL A 74 -3.21 -2.31 -15.43
CA VAL A 74 -3.90 -3.00 -16.52
C VAL A 74 -5.22 -2.31 -16.81
N GLU A 75 -5.94 -1.91 -15.76
CA GLU A 75 -7.24 -1.28 -15.91
C GLU A 75 -7.17 0.11 -16.58
N GLU A 76 -6.24 0.99 -16.20
CA GLU A 76 -6.12 2.31 -16.83
C GLU A 76 -5.54 2.24 -18.27
N GLU A 77 -4.60 1.31 -18.55
CA GLU A 77 -4.16 1.05 -19.93
C GLU A 77 -5.34 0.65 -20.80
N GLU A 78 -6.22 -0.17 -20.23
CA GLU A 78 -7.38 -0.65 -20.92
C GLU A 78 -8.49 0.42 -20.98
N GLU A 79 -8.68 1.32 -19.99
CA GLU A 79 -9.72 2.37 -19.87
C GLU A 79 -9.96 3.20 -21.16
N SER A 80 -8.92 3.32 -21.99
CA SER A 80 -9.02 3.86 -23.35
C SER A 80 -9.98 3.09 -24.30
N THR A 81 -10.48 1.91 -23.92
CA THR A 81 -11.23 0.97 -24.78
C THR A 81 -12.60 0.50 -24.26
N GLU A 82 -13.41 1.33 -23.59
CA GLU A 82 -14.85 1.12 -23.23
C GLU A 82 -15.27 -0.17 -22.46
N GLN A 83 -14.60 -1.35 -22.59
CA GLN A 83 -14.91 -2.61 -21.89
C GLN A 83 -13.71 -3.57 -21.80
N PHE A 84 -13.44 -4.05 -20.57
CA PHE A 84 -12.24 -4.82 -20.23
C PHE A 84 -12.58 -6.20 -19.67
N PRO A 85 -12.58 -7.24 -20.52
CA PRO A 85 -12.85 -8.59 -20.06
C PRO A 85 -11.83 -9.05 -19.01
N ASP A 86 -10.57 -8.62 -19.13
CA ASP A 86 -9.50 -8.98 -18.19
C ASP A 86 -9.74 -8.33 -16.81
N VAL A 87 -10.14 -7.06 -16.76
CA VAL A 87 -10.51 -6.37 -15.50
C VAL A 87 -11.76 -6.98 -14.88
N GLN A 88 -12.82 -7.19 -15.66
CA GLN A 88 -14.05 -7.80 -15.17
C GLN A 88 -13.80 -9.22 -14.62
N TYR A 89 -12.92 -9.97 -15.29
CA TYR A 89 -12.45 -11.26 -14.80
C TYR A 89 -11.73 -11.10 -13.46
N LEU A 90 -10.77 -10.17 -13.36
CA LEU A 90 -10.00 -9.92 -12.14
C LEU A 90 -10.89 -9.52 -10.97
N GLU A 91 -11.84 -8.61 -11.17
CA GLU A 91 -12.85 -8.23 -10.16
C GLU A 91 -13.61 -9.45 -9.63
N THR A 92 -14.10 -10.29 -10.56
CA THR A 92 -14.81 -11.53 -10.21
C THR A 92 -13.89 -12.51 -9.47
N PHE A 93 -12.65 -12.66 -9.94
CA PHE A 93 -11.66 -13.58 -9.38
C PHE A 93 -11.26 -13.20 -7.95
N ILE A 94 -11.11 -11.91 -7.66
CA ILE A 94 -10.79 -11.42 -6.31
C ILE A 94 -12.02 -11.24 -5.43
N ASN A 95 -13.23 -11.50 -5.95
CA ASN A 95 -14.51 -11.22 -5.30
C ASN A 95 -14.62 -9.74 -4.86
N GLY A 96 -14.18 -8.84 -5.73
CA GLY A 96 -14.23 -7.39 -5.57
C GLY A 96 -15.08 -6.73 -6.66
N THR A 97 -15.32 -5.42 -6.51
CA THR A 97 -16.01 -4.61 -7.52
C THR A 97 -15.42 -3.22 -7.55
N GLY A 98 -15.32 -2.62 -8.73
CA GLY A 98 -14.90 -1.25 -8.91
C GLY A 98 -13.41 -1.05 -8.68
N LEU A 99 -12.55 -1.97 -9.16
CA LEU A 99 -11.09 -1.84 -9.07
C LEU A 99 -10.62 -0.45 -9.57
N SER A 100 -11.24 0.08 -10.63
CA SER A 100 -10.98 1.41 -11.20
C SER A 100 -11.33 2.55 -10.28
N SER A 101 -12.30 2.35 -9.39
CA SER A 101 -12.77 3.40 -8.51
C SER A 101 -11.88 3.60 -7.28
N TYR A 102 -10.93 2.68 -7.06
CA TYR A 102 -10.00 2.76 -5.94
C TYR A 102 -8.74 3.52 -6.35
N HIS A 103 -8.57 4.72 -5.82
CA HIS A 103 -7.26 5.35 -5.71
C HIS A 103 -6.72 5.13 -4.29
N GLY A 104 -5.50 4.61 -4.22
CA GLY A 104 -4.76 4.37 -2.97
C GLY A 104 -5.02 3.02 -2.30
N LEU A 105 -4.69 2.91 -1.00
CA LEU A 105 -4.66 1.64 -0.27
C LEU A 105 -6.02 0.95 -0.10
N GLY A 106 -7.13 1.61 -0.41
CA GLY A 106 -8.47 1.01 -0.29
C GLY A 106 -8.72 -0.11 -1.29
N GLY A 107 -7.92 -0.20 -2.36
CA GLY A 107 -7.96 -1.29 -3.32
C GLY A 107 -7.20 -2.54 -2.86
N VAL A 108 -6.44 -2.47 -1.74
CA VAL A 108 -5.69 -3.61 -1.23
C VAL A 108 -6.67 -4.70 -0.84
N TRP A 109 -6.80 -5.70 -1.72
CA TRP A 109 -7.61 -6.88 -1.53
C TRP A 109 -7.35 -7.44 -0.13
N GLU A 110 -8.37 -7.90 0.61
CA GLU A 110 -8.16 -8.50 1.94
C GLU A 110 -8.04 -10.04 1.87
N GLY A 111 -8.36 -10.66 0.74
CA GLY A 111 -8.76 -12.07 0.67
C GLY A 111 -7.72 -13.21 0.60
N GLY A 112 -6.44 -13.08 0.99
CA GLY A 112 -5.61 -14.30 1.09
C GLY A 112 -4.12 -14.11 1.40
N ASN A 113 -3.70 -14.52 2.60
CA ASN A 113 -2.36 -14.47 3.19
C ASN A 113 -1.24 -15.30 2.50
N GLU A 114 -1.40 -15.74 1.25
CA GLU A 114 -0.41 -16.61 0.59
C GLU A 114 0.35 -15.83 -0.50
N GLU A 115 1.64 -15.60 -0.27
CA GLU A 115 2.57 -14.74 -1.04
C GLU A 115 2.63 -15.04 -2.54
N ASN A 116 2.48 -16.31 -2.91
CA ASN A 116 2.39 -16.74 -4.31
C ASN A 116 0.99 -17.24 -4.68
N GLY A 117 0.08 -17.33 -3.70
CA GLY A 117 -1.24 -17.91 -3.88
C GLY A 117 -2.10 -17.13 -4.86
N PHE A 118 -1.89 -15.81 -5.03
CA PHE A 118 -2.63 -15.08 -6.06
C PHE A 118 -2.24 -15.53 -7.47
N TYR A 119 -0.96 -15.41 -7.84
CA TYR A 119 -0.51 -15.77 -9.18
C TYR A 119 -0.62 -17.27 -9.44
N GLU A 120 -0.34 -18.11 -8.45
CA GLU A 120 -0.48 -19.57 -8.58
C GLU A 120 -1.95 -19.97 -8.79
N ARG A 121 -2.90 -19.40 -8.04
CA ARG A 121 -4.33 -19.62 -8.28
C ARG A 121 -4.73 -19.09 -9.65
N LEU A 122 -4.30 -17.88 -10.01
CA LEU A 122 -4.63 -17.27 -11.29
C LEU A 122 -4.09 -18.08 -12.47
N ILE A 123 -2.86 -18.61 -12.39
CA ILE A 123 -2.27 -19.48 -13.42
C ILE A 123 -2.93 -20.86 -13.44
N GLY A 124 -3.39 -21.35 -12.28
CA GLY A 124 -4.09 -22.64 -12.14
C GLY A 124 -5.53 -22.64 -12.66
N GLU A 125 -6.13 -21.47 -12.87
CA GLU A 125 -7.48 -21.34 -13.43
C GLU A 125 -7.57 -21.76 -14.90
N GLU A 126 -8.66 -22.43 -15.25
CA GLU A 126 -8.97 -22.75 -16.65
C GLU A 126 -9.37 -21.49 -17.43
N LYS A 127 -9.43 -21.57 -18.77
CA LYS A 127 -9.87 -20.45 -19.59
C LYS A 127 -11.36 -20.18 -19.38
N HIS A 128 -11.71 -18.91 -19.18
CA HIS A 128 -13.09 -18.49 -18.91
C HIS A 128 -13.67 -17.72 -20.09
N LYS A 129 -14.96 -17.91 -20.38
CA LYS A 129 -15.67 -17.10 -21.36
C LYS A 129 -16.48 -16.03 -20.66
N ILE A 130 -16.21 -14.77 -20.98
CA ILE A 130 -16.94 -13.62 -20.45
C ILE A 130 -17.78 -13.01 -21.58
N THR A 131 -19.06 -12.77 -21.30
CA THR A 131 -19.94 -12.05 -22.22
C THR A 131 -19.79 -10.56 -21.96
N VAL A 132 -19.28 -9.85 -22.97
CA VAL A 132 -19.04 -8.41 -22.92
C VAL A 132 -20.06 -7.71 -23.83
N SER A 133 -20.76 -6.71 -23.30
CA SER A 133 -21.89 -6.05 -23.99
C SER A 133 -21.54 -4.65 -24.50
N CYS A 134 -21.02 -4.51 -25.72
CA CYS A 134 -20.55 -3.21 -26.19
C CYS A 134 -21.67 -2.40 -26.85
N ARG A 135 -21.63 -1.07 -26.68
CA ARG A 135 -22.57 -0.19 -27.37
C ARG A 135 -22.21 -0.18 -28.86
N LYS A 136 -23.19 -0.51 -29.71
CA LYS A 136 -23.00 -0.52 -31.16
C LYS A 136 -22.60 0.88 -31.64
N ARG A 137 -21.42 1.01 -32.27
CA ARG A 137 -20.93 2.28 -32.82
C ARG A 137 -21.86 2.75 -33.95
N GLY A 138 -22.51 3.89 -33.73
CA GLY A 138 -23.45 4.51 -34.66
C GLY A 138 -24.89 4.04 -34.44
N LEU A 139 -25.79 5.00 -34.16
CA LEU A 139 -27.23 4.75 -33.95
C LEU A 139 -27.99 4.37 -35.25
N GLY A 140 -27.28 4.19 -36.37
CA GLY A 140 -27.85 3.79 -37.65
C GLY A 140 -26.85 3.93 -38.81
N ARG A 141 -26.89 2.99 -39.77
CA ARG A 141 -26.31 3.19 -41.10
C ARG A 141 -27.31 4.00 -41.93
N GLY A 142 -27.09 5.31 -42.04
CA GLY A 142 -27.91 6.25 -42.82
C GLY A 142 -28.12 7.53 -42.02
N GLY A 143 -28.35 8.66 -42.69
CA GLY A 143 -28.27 10.02 -42.10
C GLY A 143 -29.39 10.38 -41.12
N TRP A 144 -29.50 9.66 -40.01
CA TRP A 144 -30.40 9.96 -38.92
C TRP A 144 -29.85 11.16 -38.13
N SER A 145 -30.75 12.05 -37.71
CA SER A 145 -30.39 13.16 -36.83
C SER A 145 -29.78 12.64 -35.53
N LYS A 146 -28.62 13.17 -35.13
CA LYS A 146 -27.92 12.83 -33.88
C LYS A 146 -28.79 13.02 -32.62
N HIS A 147 -29.90 13.75 -32.72
CA HIS A 147 -30.77 14.12 -31.60
C HIS A 147 -32.15 13.45 -31.67
N ASN A 148 -32.26 12.26 -32.26
CA ASN A 148 -33.55 11.54 -32.27
C ASN A 148 -33.80 10.90 -30.88
N PRO A 149 -34.78 11.36 -30.09
CA PRO A 149 -35.05 10.84 -28.75
C PRO A 149 -35.62 9.41 -28.77
N TYR A 150 -36.01 8.88 -29.93
CA TYR A 150 -36.57 7.55 -30.08
C TYR A 150 -35.51 6.48 -30.38
N LEU A 151 -34.25 6.85 -30.64
CA LEU A 151 -33.16 5.89 -30.83
C LEU A 151 -32.71 5.36 -29.47
N LYS A 152 -33.10 4.13 -29.15
CA LYS A 152 -32.56 3.42 -27.98
C LYS A 152 -31.14 2.94 -28.30
N PRO A 153 -30.20 3.01 -27.34
CA PRO A 153 -28.89 2.41 -27.51
C PRO A 153 -29.05 0.90 -27.72
N GLU A 154 -28.56 0.39 -28.85
CA GLU A 154 -28.41 -1.05 -29.08
C GLU A 154 -27.06 -1.49 -28.53
N TYR A 155 -27.08 -2.56 -27.74
CA TYR A 155 -25.89 -3.25 -27.27
C TYR A 155 -25.73 -4.54 -28.07
N VAL A 156 -24.49 -4.92 -28.35
CA VAL A 156 -24.15 -6.21 -28.96
C VAL A 156 -23.30 -6.96 -27.97
N GLU A 157 -23.71 -8.18 -27.67
CA GLU A 157 -22.99 -9.09 -26.77
C GLU A 157 -22.01 -9.94 -27.58
N PHE A 158 -20.78 -10.04 -27.09
CA PHE A 158 -19.74 -10.89 -27.64
C PHE A 158 -19.19 -11.78 -26.53
N GLU A 159 -18.94 -13.06 -26.83
CA GLU A 159 -18.17 -13.92 -25.95
C GLU A 159 -16.68 -13.68 -26.20
N ILE A 160 -15.94 -13.35 -25.15
CA ILE A 160 -14.49 -13.22 -25.18
C ILE A 160 -13.92 -14.32 -24.27
N GLU A 161 -12.97 -15.08 -24.80
CA GLU A 161 -12.21 -16.05 -24.01
C GLU A 161 -11.07 -15.32 -23.31
N VAL A 162 -11.07 -15.38 -21.99
CA VAL A 162 -10.04 -14.84 -21.10
C VAL A 162 -9.08 -15.96 -20.73
N ASP A 163 -7.79 -15.68 -20.82
CA ASP A 163 -6.70 -16.60 -20.46
C ASP A 163 -6.04 -16.11 -19.16
N PRO A 164 -6.37 -16.70 -17.99
CA PRO A 164 -5.85 -16.25 -16.69
C PRO A 164 -4.32 -16.29 -16.61
N THR A 165 -3.67 -17.25 -17.28
CA THR A 165 -2.21 -17.32 -17.34
C THR A 165 -1.61 -16.12 -18.07
N SER A 166 -2.25 -15.66 -19.15
CA SER A 166 -1.85 -14.46 -19.88
C SER A 166 -1.99 -13.20 -19.02
N ILE A 167 -3.08 -13.09 -18.25
CA ILE A 167 -3.29 -12.00 -17.29
C ILE A 167 -2.20 -12.01 -16.22
N ALA A 168 -1.90 -13.17 -15.61
CA ALA A 168 -0.86 -13.30 -14.60
C ALA A 168 0.52 -12.84 -15.12
N GLN A 169 0.90 -13.26 -16.33
CA GLN A 169 2.15 -12.84 -16.95
C GLN A 169 2.21 -11.33 -17.19
N ARG A 170 1.09 -10.72 -17.62
CA ARG A 170 0.99 -9.27 -17.80
C ARG A 170 1.13 -8.53 -16.48
N LEU A 171 0.41 -8.98 -15.44
CA LEU A 171 0.49 -8.42 -14.09
C LEU A 171 1.90 -8.50 -13.52
N LEU A 172 2.60 -9.62 -13.67
CA LEU A 172 4.00 -9.76 -13.22
C LEU A 172 4.94 -8.78 -13.93
N LYS A 173 4.76 -8.57 -15.23
CA LYS A 173 5.55 -7.61 -16.01
C LYS A 173 5.32 -6.18 -15.52
N ILE A 174 4.05 -5.81 -15.31
CA ILE A 174 3.68 -4.48 -14.81
C ILE A 174 4.17 -4.29 -13.38
N ARG A 175 4.03 -5.29 -12.52
CA ARG A 175 4.55 -5.29 -11.14
C ARG A 175 6.05 -4.95 -11.10
N GLU A 176 6.82 -5.56 -11.99
CA GLU A 176 8.26 -5.29 -12.10
C GLU A 176 8.56 -3.87 -12.63
N GLN A 177 7.71 -3.34 -13.52
CA GLN A 177 7.81 -1.96 -13.97
C GLN A 177 7.51 -0.97 -12.84
N VAL A 178 6.37 -1.15 -12.14
CA VAL A 178 5.96 -0.33 -11.00
C VAL A 178 7.02 -0.35 -9.91
N ARG A 179 7.63 -1.51 -9.62
CA ARG A 179 8.75 -1.62 -8.66
C ARG A 179 9.91 -0.67 -9.01
N LYS A 180 10.34 -0.64 -10.28
CA LYS A 180 11.43 0.24 -10.74
C LYS A 180 11.05 1.71 -10.68
N GLU A 181 9.81 2.02 -11.01
CA GLU A 181 9.29 3.39 -10.93
C GLU A 181 9.25 3.87 -9.47
N ILE A 182 8.79 3.03 -8.53
CA ILE A 182 8.76 3.34 -7.10
C ILE A 182 10.14 3.68 -6.56
N GLU A 183 11.17 2.90 -6.91
CA GLU A 183 12.54 3.15 -6.43
C GLU A 183 13.04 4.54 -6.85
N HIS A 184 12.78 4.92 -8.10
CA HIS A 184 13.13 6.24 -8.61
C HIS A 184 12.25 7.34 -7.99
N ASP A 185 10.96 7.08 -7.82
CA ASP A 185 10.00 8.03 -7.23
C ASP A 185 10.34 8.36 -5.77
N LEU A 186 10.79 7.38 -4.99
CA LEU A 186 11.26 7.61 -3.62
C LEU A 186 12.46 8.56 -3.59
N GLU A 187 13.41 8.42 -4.52
CA GLU A 187 14.55 9.35 -4.64
C GLU A 187 14.07 10.79 -4.93
N VAL A 188 13.11 10.94 -5.85
CA VAL A 188 12.49 12.23 -6.16
C VAL A 188 11.79 12.82 -4.94
N ILE A 189 11.04 12.01 -4.17
CA ILE A 189 10.35 12.47 -2.95
C ILE A 189 11.35 13.04 -1.93
N GLY A 190 12.50 12.39 -1.74
CA GLY A 190 13.54 12.87 -0.82
C GLY A 190 14.15 14.22 -1.21
N GLU A 191 14.40 14.44 -2.51
CA GLU A 191 14.92 15.71 -3.01
C GLU A 191 13.89 16.86 -2.92
N TRP A 192 12.61 16.53 -3.04
CA TRP A 192 11.53 17.49 -3.21
C TRP A 192 11.17 18.29 -1.95
N GLU A 193 11.54 17.81 -0.77
CA GLU A 193 11.07 18.44 0.47
C GLU A 193 11.73 19.79 0.75
N GLY A 194 13.00 19.93 0.38
CA GLY A 194 13.70 21.21 0.44
C GLY A 194 13.00 22.25 -0.43
N ILE A 195 12.63 21.85 -1.65
CA ILE A 195 11.93 22.70 -2.62
C ILE A 195 10.57 23.15 -2.07
N LEU A 196 9.82 22.24 -1.44
CA LEU A 196 8.49 22.54 -0.90
C LEU A 196 8.54 23.61 0.20
N LEU A 197 9.47 23.48 1.15
CA LEU A 197 9.62 24.46 2.24
C LEU A 197 10.10 25.82 1.72
N GLU A 198 11.07 25.83 0.81
CA GLU A 198 11.56 27.06 0.19
C GLU A 198 10.47 27.79 -0.60
N SER A 199 9.67 27.03 -1.36
CA SER A 199 8.52 27.56 -2.10
C SER A 199 7.46 28.16 -1.18
N TRP A 200 7.14 27.49 -0.06
CA TRP A 200 6.21 28.06 0.91
C TRP A 200 6.74 29.36 1.51
N VAL A 201 8.02 29.37 1.94
CA VAL A 201 8.65 30.59 2.50
C VAL A 201 8.59 31.73 1.49
N GLU A 202 8.83 31.46 0.21
CA GLU A 202 8.75 32.49 -0.82
C GLU A 202 7.31 32.96 -1.05
N SER A 203 6.34 32.04 -1.09
CA SER A 203 4.90 32.37 -1.22
C SER A 203 4.41 33.31 -0.12
N VAL A 204 4.90 33.13 1.11
CA VAL A 204 4.58 34.01 2.25
C VAL A 204 5.18 35.41 2.07
N LYS A 205 6.38 35.52 1.47
CA LYS A 205 7.03 36.82 1.23
C LYS A 205 6.40 37.58 0.08
N THR A 206 6.10 36.90 -1.02
CA THR A 206 5.61 37.54 -2.26
C THR A 206 4.08 37.70 -2.23
N GLY A 207 3.39 36.92 -1.41
CA GLY A 207 1.93 36.81 -1.44
C GLY A 207 1.42 36.01 -2.65
N GLU A 208 2.31 35.36 -3.39
CA GLU A 208 1.94 34.46 -4.48
C GLU A 208 1.40 33.14 -3.92
N GLU A 209 0.60 32.43 -4.71
CA GLU A 209 0.17 31.10 -4.31
C GLU A 209 1.38 30.18 -4.25
N MET A 210 1.51 29.42 -3.15
CA MET A 210 2.53 28.38 -3.03
C MET A 210 2.48 27.50 -4.27
N VAL A 211 3.65 27.21 -4.85
CA VAL A 211 3.74 26.37 -6.05
C VAL A 211 3.05 25.06 -5.71
N ARG A 212 1.87 24.87 -6.29
CA ARG A 212 1.24 23.57 -6.26
C ARG A 212 2.19 22.65 -6.99
N LEU A 213 2.38 21.49 -6.42
CA LEU A 213 2.87 20.36 -7.18
C LEU A 213 1.69 19.85 -7.99
N ASP A 214 1.15 20.68 -8.88
CA ASP A 214 0.27 20.15 -9.89
C ASP A 214 1.11 19.20 -10.74
N GLY A 215 0.52 18.05 -11.10
CA GLY A 215 1.21 16.97 -11.83
C GLY A 215 2.06 17.48 -12.99
N LYS A 216 1.71 18.62 -13.58
CA LYS A 216 2.46 19.38 -14.59
C LYS A 216 3.93 19.71 -14.23
N ALA A 217 4.25 20.04 -12.99
CA ALA A 217 5.63 20.31 -12.58
C ALA A 217 6.46 19.02 -12.50
N LEU A 218 5.84 17.92 -12.03
CA LEU A 218 6.41 16.57 -12.06
C LEU A 218 6.50 16.03 -13.50
N GLU A 219 5.46 16.27 -14.32
CA GLU A 219 5.35 15.91 -15.73
C GLU A 219 6.49 16.50 -16.55
N ASN A 220 6.96 17.72 -16.27
CA ASN A 220 7.87 18.41 -17.18
C ASN A 220 9.36 18.05 -17.03
N ASP A 221 9.81 17.48 -15.90
CA ASP A 221 11.25 17.23 -15.68
C ASP A 221 11.57 15.81 -15.16
N ALA A 222 10.74 15.22 -14.30
CA ALA A 222 10.99 13.90 -13.69
C ALA A 222 10.10 12.77 -14.25
N LEU A 223 8.86 13.08 -14.68
CA LEU A 223 7.88 12.11 -15.20
C LEU A 223 7.76 12.08 -16.75
N GLN A 224 8.67 12.71 -17.49
CA GLN A 224 8.64 12.68 -18.97
C GLN A 224 9.77 11.87 -19.61
N THR A 225 10.55 11.12 -18.83
CA THR A 225 11.48 10.14 -19.40
C THR A 225 10.70 9.13 -20.24
N ALA A 226 11.10 8.94 -21.50
CA ALA A 226 10.43 7.98 -22.39
C ALA A 226 10.41 6.57 -21.76
N GLY A 227 9.22 5.96 -21.67
CA GLY A 227 9.05 4.59 -21.17
C GLY A 227 8.39 4.44 -19.79
N GLN A 228 7.78 5.50 -19.26
CA GLN A 228 7.04 5.43 -17.99
C GLN A 228 5.65 4.85 -18.16
N SER A 229 5.14 4.19 -17.11
CA SER A 229 3.78 3.68 -17.08
C SER A 229 2.78 4.85 -17.11
N PRO A 230 1.61 4.68 -17.74
CA PRO A 230 0.50 5.62 -17.62
C PRO A 230 0.11 5.91 -16.15
N LEU A 231 0.37 4.93 -15.26
CA LEU A 231 0.08 4.98 -13.83
C LEU A 231 1.07 5.74 -12.99
N ARG A 232 2.24 6.11 -13.52
CA ARG A 232 3.32 6.60 -12.66
C ARG A 232 2.87 7.78 -11.79
N LEU A 233 2.01 8.65 -12.30
CA LEU A 233 1.43 9.74 -11.51
C LEU A 233 0.57 9.24 -10.33
N GLY A 234 -0.28 8.24 -10.55
CA GLY A 234 -1.08 7.57 -9.51
C GLY A 234 -0.21 6.89 -8.46
N THR A 235 0.78 6.11 -8.93
CA THR A 235 1.77 5.45 -8.07
C THR A 235 2.57 6.46 -7.24
N PHE A 236 3.03 7.55 -7.86
CA PHE A 236 3.77 8.61 -7.18
C PHE A 236 2.93 9.30 -6.11
N ASP A 237 1.67 9.66 -6.42
CA ASP A 237 0.77 10.27 -5.44
C ASP A 237 0.50 9.34 -4.26
N LEU A 238 0.30 8.05 -4.53
CA LEU A 238 0.15 7.04 -3.50
C LEU A 238 1.38 6.95 -2.60
N LEU A 239 2.59 6.85 -3.19
CA LEU A 239 3.85 6.87 -2.45
C LEU A 239 3.98 8.11 -1.56
N LEU A 240 3.62 9.28 -2.08
CA LEU A 240 3.68 10.53 -1.35
C LEU A 240 2.72 10.53 -0.15
N ASN A 241 1.48 10.04 -0.35
CA ASN A 241 0.49 9.88 0.71
C ASN A 241 0.97 8.94 1.82
N LEU A 242 1.55 7.79 1.45
CA LEU A 242 2.06 6.79 2.39
C LEU A 242 3.27 7.29 3.15
N SER A 243 4.21 7.90 2.44
CA SER A 243 5.41 8.46 3.04
C SER A 243 5.04 9.57 4.03
N THR A 244 4.09 10.45 3.69
CA THR A 244 3.56 11.46 4.62
C THR A 244 2.87 10.82 5.82
N GLN A 245 1.97 9.86 5.61
CA GLN A 245 1.26 9.17 6.71
C GLN A 245 2.25 8.50 7.69
N HIS A 246 3.24 7.79 7.16
CA HIS A 246 4.26 7.14 7.99
C HIS A 246 5.12 8.14 8.77
N SER A 247 5.45 9.25 8.14
CA SER A 247 6.25 10.31 8.75
C SER A 247 5.52 10.98 9.90
N VAL A 248 4.20 11.17 9.78
CA VAL A 248 3.37 11.60 10.90
C VAL A 248 3.49 10.63 12.07
N TYR A 249 3.39 9.31 11.84
CA TYR A 249 3.54 8.33 12.90
C TYR A 249 4.92 8.36 13.55
N ARG A 250 6.00 8.47 12.77
CA ARG A 250 7.37 8.60 13.31
C ARG A 250 7.54 9.86 14.14
N VAL A 251 6.98 10.99 13.71
CA VAL A 251 7.01 12.24 14.51
C VAL A 251 6.26 12.05 15.83
N LEU A 252 5.09 11.42 15.82
CA LEU A 252 4.28 11.18 17.02
C LEU A 252 4.97 10.22 18.00
N GLU A 253 5.61 9.17 17.50
CA GLU A 253 6.35 8.18 18.30
C GLU A 253 7.62 8.78 18.94
N ASN A 254 8.37 9.56 18.18
CA ASN A 254 9.65 10.14 18.64
C ASN A 254 9.48 11.40 19.50
N SER A 255 8.29 12.01 19.51
CA SER A 255 8.02 13.24 20.27
C SER A 255 6.78 13.12 21.18
N PRO A 256 6.72 12.12 22.07
CA PRO A 256 5.55 11.93 22.90
C PRO A 256 5.46 13.11 23.90
N SER A 257 4.31 13.80 23.92
CA SER A 257 3.90 14.74 24.97
C SER A 257 4.34 16.20 24.86
N ASN A 258 4.60 16.72 23.66
CA ASN A 258 4.70 18.18 23.45
C ASN A 258 3.46 18.75 22.72
N SER A 259 3.24 20.06 22.81
CA SER A 259 2.11 20.72 22.16
C SER A 259 2.04 20.50 20.64
N GLY A 260 3.19 20.37 19.97
CA GLY A 260 3.29 20.02 18.55
C GLY A 260 2.78 18.61 18.23
N SER A 261 3.11 17.61 19.06
CA SER A 261 2.65 16.23 18.91
C SER A 261 1.16 16.09 19.17
N THR A 262 0.62 16.79 20.18
CA THR A 262 -0.82 16.85 20.44
C THR A 262 -1.56 17.47 19.25
N PHE A 263 -1.08 18.62 18.78
CA PHE A 263 -1.61 19.27 17.59
C PHE A 263 -1.58 18.35 16.36
N LEU A 264 -0.44 17.72 16.07
CA LEU A 264 -0.28 16.86 14.91
C LEU A 264 -1.22 15.65 14.97
N LYS A 265 -1.37 15.03 16.14
CA LYS A 265 -2.29 13.90 16.35
C LYS A 265 -3.74 14.31 16.09
N GLU A 266 -4.18 15.43 16.67
CA GLU A 266 -5.54 15.94 16.45
C GLU A 266 -5.78 16.32 14.98
N TYR A 267 -4.82 17.03 14.38
CA TYR A 267 -4.88 17.46 12.98
C TYR A 267 -4.94 16.28 12.01
N TYR A 268 -4.15 15.23 12.29
CA TYR A 268 -4.13 13.97 11.55
C TYR A 268 -5.44 13.21 11.67
N ASN A 269 -5.95 13.00 12.89
CA ASN A 269 -7.20 12.26 13.11
C ASN A 269 -8.40 12.92 12.43
N GLN A 270 -8.45 14.25 12.39
CA GLN A 270 -9.49 15.00 11.66
C GLN A 270 -9.44 14.79 10.13
N ARG A 271 -8.32 14.29 9.60
CA ARG A 271 -8.02 14.16 8.17
C ARG A 271 -7.54 12.75 7.81
N ILE A 272 -7.82 11.74 8.63
CA ILE A 272 -7.45 10.36 8.35
C ILE A 272 -8.02 9.89 7.01
N ASN A 273 -9.23 10.36 6.71
CA ASN A 273 -9.91 10.17 5.44
C ASN A 273 -9.30 10.94 4.26
N TRP A 274 -8.13 11.59 4.41
CA TRP A 274 -7.35 12.11 3.29
C TRP A 274 -6.30 11.10 2.81
N PHE A 275 -6.00 10.10 3.63
CA PHE A 275 -5.04 9.03 3.32
C PHE A 275 -5.74 7.68 3.04
N ASN A 276 -7.03 7.58 3.37
CA ASN A 276 -7.79 6.33 3.32
C ASN A 276 -9.01 6.45 2.40
N GLY A 277 -9.25 5.44 1.57
CA GLY A 277 -10.40 5.38 0.66
C GLY A 277 -10.22 6.21 -0.62
N PRO A 278 -11.30 6.46 -1.38
CA PRO A 278 -11.23 7.19 -2.66
C PRO A 278 -10.78 8.64 -2.43
N GLN A 279 -9.53 8.94 -2.82
CA GLN A 279 -8.91 10.26 -2.67
C GLN A 279 -8.83 11.01 -3.98
N LYS A 280 -8.69 12.34 -3.86
CA LYS A 280 -8.19 13.18 -4.95
C LYS A 280 -6.67 13.11 -4.95
N TYR A 281 -6.04 13.39 -6.08
CA TYR A 281 -4.60 13.62 -6.13
C TYR A 281 -4.16 14.75 -5.19
N ASN A 282 -2.89 14.70 -4.76
CA ASN A 282 -2.17 15.69 -3.97
C ASN A 282 -2.60 15.86 -2.50
N ARG A 283 -3.22 14.83 -1.88
CA ARG A 283 -3.64 14.93 -0.47
C ARG A 283 -2.49 15.12 0.51
N ALA A 284 -1.37 14.45 0.30
CA ALA A 284 -0.17 14.64 1.11
C ALA A 284 0.30 16.09 1.11
N HIS A 285 0.25 16.74 -0.05
CA HIS A 285 0.63 18.14 -0.19
C HIS A 285 -0.37 19.08 0.49
N ASP A 286 -1.67 18.88 0.25
CA ASP A 286 -2.73 19.63 0.94
C ASP A 286 -2.64 19.50 2.46
N PHE A 287 -2.28 18.30 2.95
CA PHE A 287 -2.10 18.03 4.37
C PHE A 287 -0.99 18.91 4.98
N ILE A 288 0.20 18.92 4.35
CA ILE A 288 1.35 19.74 4.78
C ILE A 288 1.03 21.22 4.66
N LYS A 289 0.42 21.65 3.54
CA LYS A 289 0.00 23.04 3.33
C LYS A 289 -0.93 23.51 4.43
N GLY A 290 -1.93 22.70 4.81
CA GLY A 290 -2.85 23.07 5.87
C GLY A 290 -2.20 23.16 7.27
N ILE A 291 -1.13 22.40 7.53
CA ILE A 291 -0.31 22.61 8.75
C ILE A 291 0.37 23.98 8.68
N LEU A 292 1.02 24.29 7.55
CA LEU A 292 1.74 25.56 7.35
C LEU A 292 0.82 26.80 7.37
N GLU A 293 -0.43 26.66 6.94
CA GLU A 293 -1.45 27.72 6.97
C GLU A 293 -2.08 27.89 8.37
N THR A 294 -1.91 26.93 9.28
CA THR A 294 -2.44 27.04 10.63
C THR A 294 -1.64 28.09 11.41
N SER A 295 -2.35 29.06 11.98
CA SER A 295 -1.73 30.13 12.77
C SER A 295 -1.06 29.58 14.05
N PRO A 296 0.11 30.12 14.44
CA PRO A 296 0.72 29.81 15.74
C PRO A 296 -0.25 30.09 16.89
N SER A 297 -0.24 29.22 17.90
CA SER A 297 -1.13 29.35 19.07
C SER A 297 -0.39 29.08 20.37
N ILE A 298 -0.96 29.51 21.50
CA ILE A 298 -0.42 29.20 22.82
C ILE A 298 -1.20 28.00 23.36
N SER A 299 -0.50 26.90 23.65
CA SER A 299 -1.08 25.71 24.25
C SER A 299 -0.63 25.57 25.70
N LYS A 300 -1.52 25.05 26.55
CA LYS A 300 -1.18 24.63 27.91
C LYS A 300 -0.92 23.13 27.89
N GLU A 301 0.31 22.74 28.20
CA GLU A 301 0.67 21.34 28.35
C GLU A 301 0.02 20.74 29.61
N SER A 302 -0.08 19.41 29.67
CA SER A 302 -0.55 18.68 30.86
C SER A 302 0.29 18.98 32.12
N SER A 303 1.54 19.41 31.92
CA SER A 303 2.45 19.87 32.98
C SER A 303 2.05 21.23 33.59
N GLY A 304 1.07 21.93 33.01
CA GLY A 304 0.73 23.32 33.35
C GLY A 304 1.63 24.37 32.72
N LYS A 305 2.69 23.96 31.99
CA LYS A 305 3.56 24.85 31.24
C LYS A 305 2.84 25.36 30.00
N THR A 306 2.93 26.67 29.75
CA THR A 306 2.50 27.26 28.49
C THR A 306 3.62 27.16 27.46
N SER A 307 3.33 26.60 26.29
CA SER A 307 4.24 26.60 25.13
C SER A 307 3.56 27.26 23.93
N ILE A 308 4.38 27.84 23.05
CA ILE A 308 3.94 28.34 21.76
C ILE A 308 4.01 27.17 20.78
N LEU A 309 2.89 26.86 20.14
CA LEU A 309 2.81 25.93 19.03
C LEU A 309 3.35 26.61 17.78
N ASP A 310 4.50 26.15 17.31
CA ASP A 310 5.06 26.49 16.00
C ASP A 310 4.64 25.44 14.97
N THR A 311 3.58 25.74 14.21
CA THR A 311 3.02 24.84 13.19
C THR A 311 4.00 24.62 12.02
N ARG A 312 4.85 25.61 11.73
CA ARG A 312 5.91 25.46 10.75
C ARG A 312 6.94 24.44 11.21
N MET A 313 7.36 24.50 12.47
CA MET A 313 8.26 23.49 13.02
C MET A 313 7.66 22.07 12.92
N VAL A 314 6.36 21.92 13.18
CA VAL A 314 5.66 20.63 13.02
C VAL A 314 5.69 20.16 11.56
N ALA A 315 5.40 21.02 10.60
CA ALA A 315 5.50 20.69 9.16
C ALA A 315 6.94 20.29 8.77
N GLU A 316 7.94 21.03 9.22
CA GLU A 316 9.36 20.71 8.97
C GLU A 316 9.77 19.37 9.57
N MET A 317 9.22 18.99 10.73
CA MET A 317 9.46 17.67 11.33
C MET A 317 8.83 16.55 10.50
N VAL A 318 7.58 16.72 10.04
CA VAL A 318 6.91 15.71 9.20
C VAL A 318 7.62 15.55 7.86
N LEU A 319 8.03 16.66 7.24
CA LEU A 319 8.82 16.62 6.02
C LEU A 319 10.14 15.90 6.27
N ARG A 320 10.95 16.34 7.26
CA ARG A 320 12.22 15.66 7.57
C ARG A 320 12.09 14.14 7.77
N GLU A 321 11.05 13.67 8.46
CA GLU A 321 10.80 12.24 8.60
C GLU A 321 10.40 11.59 7.27
N ARG A 322 9.73 12.32 6.38
CA ARG A 322 9.36 11.84 5.05
C ARG A 322 10.56 11.74 4.10
N SER A 323 11.53 12.65 4.17
CA SER A 323 12.85 12.44 3.54
C SER A 323 13.51 11.15 4.04
N ARG A 324 13.47 10.88 5.35
CA ARG A 324 14.06 9.66 5.93
C ARG A 324 13.32 8.39 5.50
N VAL A 325 12.02 8.47 5.28
CA VAL A 325 11.21 7.39 4.72
C VAL A 325 11.56 7.16 3.25
N ALA A 326 11.79 8.23 2.49
CA ALA A 326 12.26 8.17 1.11
C ALA A 326 13.69 7.60 0.99
N GLU A 327 14.54 7.81 2.00
CA GLU A 327 15.89 7.23 2.10
C GLU A 327 15.91 5.71 2.28
N TRP A 328 14.75 5.04 2.47
CA TRP A 328 14.63 3.59 2.46
C TRP A 328 14.89 3.00 1.06
N ARG A 329 16.14 3.17 0.59
CA ARG A 329 16.68 2.63 -0.64
C ARG A 329 16.68 1.11 -0.53
N GLY A 330 15.86 0.47 -1.35
CA GLY A 330 15.65 -0.98 -1.39
C GLY A 330 14.19 -1.38 -1.47
N GLY A 331 13.25 -0.48 -1.18
CA GLY A 331 11.80 -0.72 -1.25
C GLY A 331 11.27 -1.83 -0.32
N GLU A 332 12.12 -2.70 0.23
CA GLU A 332 11.82 -3.82 1.12
C GLU A 332 11.37 -3.34 2.50
N GLU A 333 12.06 -2.37 3.09
CA GLU A 333 11.68 -1.80 4.38
C GLU A 333 10.51 -0.81 4.28
N CYS A 334 10.36 -0.13 3.13
CA CYS A 334 9.47 1.03 3.00
C CYS A 334 7.99 0.67 3.15
N TRP A 335 7.55 -0.41 2.51
CA TRP A 335 6.16 -0.83 2.54
C TRP A 335 5.79 -1.63 3.79
N GLY A 336 6.70 -2.49 4.29
CA GLY A 336 6.47 -3.27 5.50
C GLY A 336 6.14 -2.41 6.72
N ILE A 337 6.95 -1.37 6.98
CA ILE A 337 6.83 -0.55 8.19
C ILE A 337 5.62 0.40 8.12
N VAL A 338 5.24 0.88 6.93
CA VAL A 338 4.03 1.71 6.74
C VAL A 338 2.77 0.91 7.04
N LEU A 339 2.72 -0.34 6.61
CA LEU A 339 1.54 -1.21 6.72
C LEU A 339 1.43 -1.89 8.08
N GLU A 340 2.55 -2.23 8.72
CA GLU A 340 2.58 -2.76 10.07
C GLU A 340 1.95 -1.80 11.07
N LYS A 341 2.35 -0.52 11.04
CA LYS A 341 1.82 0.48 11.95
C LYS A 341 0.34 0.72 11.71
N ARG A 342 -0.10 0.80 10.45
CA ARG A 342 -1.52 1.01 10.09
C ARG A 342 -2.42 -0.11 10.61
N MET A 343 -2.07 -1.37 10.35
CA MET A 343 -2.86 -2.51 10.81
C MET A 343 -2.78 -2.71 12.33
N GLY A 344 -1.67 -2.32 12.96
CA GLY A 344 -1.55 -2.31 14.42
C GLY A 344 -2.51 -1.31 15.08
N MET A 345 -2.74 -0.14 14.47
CA MET A 345 -3.63 0.89 15.02
C MET A 345 -5.12 0.60 14.83
N GLU A 346 -5.52 0.01 13.70
CA GLU A 346 -6.91 -0.46 13.54
C GLU A 346 -7.25 -1.50 14.63
N LYS A 347 -6.27 -2.31 15.03
CA LYS A 347 -6.45 -3.28 16.10
C LYS A 347 -6.59 -2.63 17.49
N GLU A 348 -5.78 -1.61 17.80
CA GLU A 348 -5.89 -0.88 19.08
C GLU A 348 -7.18 -0.03 19.18
N GLU A 349 -7.65 0.59 18.09
CA GLU A 349 -8.91 1.35 18.08
C GLU A 349 -10.12 0.42 18.31
N VAL A 350 -10.13 -0.77 17.70
CA VAL A 350 -11.20 -1.75 17.91
C VAL A 350 -11.16 -2.35 19.32
N GLU A 351 -9.99 -2.62 19.88
CA GLU A 351 -9.87 -3.14 21.25
C GLU A 351 -10.24 -2.08 22.31
N GLY A 352 -9.95 -0.80 22.05
CA GLY A 352 -10.31 0.32 22.94
C GLY A 352 -11.81 0.63 23.02
N GLU A 353 -12.58 0.35 21.96
CA GLU A 353 -14.05 0.51 21.97
C GLU A 353 -14.77 -0.63 22.72
N VAL A 354 -14.22 -1.85 22.72
CA VAL A 354 -14.85 -3.02 23.35
C VAL A 354 -14.75 -2.98 24.88
N GLU A 355 -13.69 -2.40 25.46
CA GLU A 355 -13.55 -2.27 26.92
C GLU A 355 -14.46 -1.19 27.54
N GLY A 356 -15.15 -0.38 26.73
CA GLY A 356 -16.03 0.71 27.20
C GLY A 356 -17.47 0.31 27.53
N GLU A 357 -17.96 -0.87 27.13
CA GLU A 357 -19.39 -1.23 27.23
C GLU A 357 -19.77 -2.22 28.34
N GLU A 358 -18.82 -2.81 29.09
CA GLU A 358 -19.15 -3.78 30.15
C GLU A 358 -19.44 -3.16 31.54
N GLY A 359 -19.50 -1.83 31.62
CA GLY A 359 -19.48 -1.09 32.89
C GLY A 359 -20.79 -0.53 33.42
N ASP A 360 -21.99 -1.04 33.11
CA ASP A 360 -23.20 -0.58 33.83
C ASP A 360 -24.41 -1.53 33.72
N LYS A 361 -24.36 -2.66 34.44
CA LYS A 361 -25.54 -3.52 34.69
C LYS A 361 -25.59 -4.02 36.13
N HIS A 362 -25.69 -3.11 37.10
CA HIS A 362 -26.27 -3.42 38.40
C HIS A 362 -26.96 -2.19 39.02
N THR A 363 -28.27 -2.10 38.80
CA THR A 363 -29.22 -1.43 39.70
C THR A 363 -30.39 -2.36 39.97
#